data_AF-A0A7K9TGK4-F1
#
_entry.id   AF-A0A7K9TGK4-F1
#
_cell.length_a   1.000
_cell.length_b   1.000
_cell.length_c   1.000
_cell.angle_alpha   90.00
_cell.angle_beta   90.00
_cell.angle_gamma   90.00
#
_symmetry.space_group_name_H-M   'P 1'
#
loop_
_entity.id
_entity.type
_entity.pdbx_description
1 polymer ?
#
loop_
_entity_poly.entity_id
_entity_poly.type
_entity_poly.pdbx_seq_one_letter_code
_entity_poly.pdbx_strand_id
1 'polypeptide(L)'
;EQRLRQWGWLHASPGDQPFFHLSPAPGPVEDDHLPFLQRGVPILHLIPTPFPRVWHTLEDTEDNLHPPTVEDLCKILLAFLAEFLQL
;
A
#
# COMPACT_ATOMS: atom_id res chain seq x y z
N GLU A 1 -7.70 5.90 4.10
CA GLU A 1 -6.86 6.92 3.44
C GLU A 1 -7.53 8.29 3.34
N GLN A 2 -8.58 8.47 2.52
CA GLN A 2 -9.11 9.81 2.19
C GLN A 2 -9.52 10.66 3.40
N ARG A 3 -10.13 10.05 4.44
CA ARG A 3 -10.42 10.74 5.70
C ARG A 3 -9.17 11.28 6.39
N LEU A 4 -8.10 10.46 6.46
CA LEU A 4 -6.84 10.86 7.08
C LEU A 4 -6.17 12.02 6.32
N ARG A 5 -6.26 12.03 4.98
CA ARG A 5 -5.82 13.16 4.15
C ARG A 5 -6.61 14.44 4.43
N GLN A 6 -7.94 14.34 4.48
CA GLN A 6 -8.82 15.48 4.76
C GLN A 6 -8.57 16.09 6.14
N TRP A 7 -8.21 15.28 7.13
CA TRP A 7 -7.83 15.75 8.47
C TRP A 7 -6.40 16.30 8.56
N GLY A 8 -5.62 16.23 7.49
CA GLY A 8 -4.21 16.65 7.49
C GLY A 8 -3.32 15.75 8.35
N TRP A 9 -3.69 14.48 8.53
CA TRP A 9 -2.93 13.51 9.34
C TRP A 9 -1.89 12.75 8.53
N LEU A 10 -1.97 12.85 7.20
CA LEU A 10 -0.98 12.33 6.26
C LEU A 10 -0.10 13.45 5.73
N HIS A 11 1.13 13.14 5.34
CA HIS A 11 2.00 14.02 4.57
C HIS A 11 1.43 14.28 3.18
N ALA A 12 0.80 13.27 2.58
CA ALA A 12 0.15 13.37 1.30
C ALA A 12 -1.11 14.26 1.38
N SER A 13 -1.16 15.28 0.52
CA SER A 13 -2.21 16.28 0.48
C SER A 13 -3.49 15.77 -0.21
N PRO A 14 -4.64 16.43 -0.01
CA PRO A 14 -5.89 16.07 -0.71
C PRO A 14 -5.82 16.18 -2.25
N GLY A 15 -4.88 16.97 -2.79
CA GLY A 15 -4.67 17.13 -4.23
C GLY A 15 -3.70 16.11 -4.85
N ASP A 16 -2.99 15.32 -4.03
CA ASP A 16 -2.06 14.30 -4.51
C ASP A 16 -2.82 13.06 -4.99
N GLN A 17 -2.15 12.23 -5.79
CA GLN A 17 -2.70 10.94 -6.20
C GLN A 17 -2.95 10.04 -4.96
N PRO A 18 -4.06 9.28 -4.94
CA PRO A 18 -4.33 8.34 -3.86
C PRO A 18 -3.31 7.20 -3.86
N PHE A 19 -3.04 6.61 -2.70
CA PHE A 19 -2.20 5.43 -2.58
C PHE A 19 -2.87 4.18 -3.16
N PHE A 20 -4.20 4.06 -3.01
CA PHE A 20 -4.96 2.92 -3.50
C PHE A 20 -5.91 3.34 -4.61
N HIS A 21 -5.80 2.67 -5.76
CA HIS A 21 -6.71 2.83 -6.87
C HIS A 21 -7.69 1.66 -6.93
N LEU A 22 -8.97 1.94 -7.16
CA LEU A 22 -10.00 0.91 -7.37
C LEU A 22 -10.02 0.36 -8.80
N SER A 23 -9.14 0.84 -9.67
CA SER A 23 -8.98 0.32 -11.02
C SER A 23 -8.37 -1.09 -11.01
N PRO A 24 -8.73 -1.96 -11.97
CA PRO A 24 -8.10 -3.27 -12.10
C PRO A 24 -6.58 -3.14 -12.17
N ALA A 25 -5.87 -4.03 -11.49
CA ALA A 25 -4.43 -4.11 -11.63
C ALA A 25 -4.06 -4.37 -13.11
N PRO A 26 -2.93 -3.85 -13.60
CA PRO A 26 -2.49 -4.04 -14.99
C PRO A 26 -2.34 -5.53 -15.38
N GLY A 27 -2.17 -6.41 -14.40
CA GLY A 27 -2.13 -7.86 -14.54
C GLY A 27 -2.04 -8.53 -13.16
N PRO A 28 -2.15 -9.86 -13.09
CA PRO A 28 -1.89 -10.59 -11.86
C PRO A 28 -0.41 -10.47 -11.47
N VAL A 29 -0.14 -10.40 -10.17
CA VAL A 29 1.22 -10.49 -9.62
C VAL A 29 1.34 -11.82 -8.89
N GLU A 30 2.33 -12.62 -9.26
CA GLU A 30 2.64 -13.85 -8.54
C GLU A 30 3.51 -13.52 -7.32
N ASP A 31 3.07 -13.96 -6.15
CA ASP A 31 3.72 -13.67 -4.87
C ASP A 31 3.27 -14.71 -3.83
N ASP A 32 3.73 -14.57 -2.59
CA ASP A 32 3.49 -15.50 -1.47
C ASP A 32 2.00 -15.81 -1.20
N HIS A 33 1.08 -14.96 -1.67
CA HIS A 33 -0.36 -15.16 -1.48
C HIS A 33 -0.95 -16.28 -2.35
N LEU A 34 -0.28 -16.71 -3.43
CA LEU A 34 -0.87 -17.65 -4.40
C LEU A 34 -1.34 -18.98 -3.77
N PRO A 35 -0.56 -19.65 -2.89
CA PRO A 35 -1.03 -20.88 -2.26
C PRO A 35 -2.28 -20.67 -1.39
N PHE A 36 -2.45 -19.50 -0.77
CA PHE A 36 -3.61 -19.16 0.04
C PHE A 36 -4.84 -18.86 -0.83
N LEU A 37 -4.65 -18.09 -1.90
CA LEU A 37 -5.69 -17.79 -2.88
C LEU A 37 -6.27 -19.07 -3.50
N GLN A 38 -5.40 -20.02 -3.88
CA GLN A 38 -5.79 -21.32 -4.43
C GLN A 38 -6.64 -22.17 -3.46
N ARG A 39 -6.57 -21.87 -2.16
CA ARG A 39 -7.33 -22.56 -1.11
C ARG A 39 -8.56 -21.75 -0.65
N GLY A 40 -8.90 -20.67 -1.35
CA GLY A 40 -10.10 -19.87 -1.08
C GLY A 40 -9.95 -18.81 0.01
N VAL A 41 -8.73 -18.49 0.44
CA VAL A 41 -8.51 -17.40 1.40
C VAL A 41 -8.71 -16.05 0.70
N PRO A 42 -9.53 -15.12 1.24
CA PRO A 42 -9.63 -13.77 0.72
C PRO A 42 -8.31 -13.02 0.85
N ILE A 43 -7.82 -12.43 -0.24
CA ILE A 43 -6.52 -11.74 -0.28
C ILE A 43 -6.73 -10.25 -0.51
N LEU A 44 -6.07 -9.43 0.32
CA LEU A 44 -5.78 -8.03 0.05
C LEU A 44 -4.26 -7.92 -0.20
N HIS A 45 -3.85 -7.95 -1.47
CA HIS A 45 -2.43 -7.90 -1.85
C HIS A 45 -1.99 -6.44 -2.03
N LEU A 46 -1.30 -5.90 -1.02
CA LEU A 46 -0.81 -4.53 -1.02
C LEU A 46 0.55 -4.45 -1.71
N ILE A 47 0.54 -4.46 -3.04
CA ILE A 47 1.74 -4.38 -3.89
C ILE A 47 1.58 -3.25 -4.93
N PRO A 48 2.59 -2.40 -5.16
CA PRO A 48 2.49 -1.36 -6.18
C PRO A 48 2.59 -1.94 -7.59
N THR A 49 1.79 -1.42 -8.52
CA THR A 49 1.95 -1.70 -9.96
C THR A 49 1.93 -0.38 -10.72
N PRO A 50 3.02 0.01 -11.40
CA PRO A 50 4.29 -0.72 -11.59
C PRO A 50 5.10 -0.89 -10.29
N PHE A 51 6.01 -1.88 -10.28
CA PHE A 51 6.99 -2.03 -9.20
C PHE A 51 7.90 -0.80 -9.11
N PRO A 52 8.51 -0.52 -7.94
CA PRO A 52 9.51 0.53 -7.80
C PRO A 52 10.64 0.36 -8.82
N ARG A 53 11.16 1.47 -9.34
CA ARG A 53 12.24 1.43 -10.36
C ARG A 53 13.51 0.73 -9.88
N VAL A 54 13.72 0.70 -8.56
CA VAL A 54 14.86 0.07 -7.90
C VAL A 54 14.64 -1.43 -7.62
N TRP A 55 13.46 -1.99 -7.90
CA TRP A 55 13.17 -3.40 -7.64
C TRP A 55 14.20 -4.31 -8.32
N HIS A 56 14.79 -5.23 -7.54
CA HIS A 56 15.85 -6.14 -7.98
C HIS A 56 17.14 -5.45 -8.49
N THR A 57 17.43 -4.23 -8.03
CA THR A 57 18.72 -3.58 -8.25
C THR A 57 19.48 -3.41 -6.93
N LEU A 58 20.77 -3.07 -7.00
CA LEU A 58 21.55 -2.71 -5.80
C LEU A 58 21.13 -1.36 -5.20
N GLU A 59 20.25 -0.62 -5.88
CA GLU A 59 19.71 0.65 -5.41
C GLU A 59 18.47 0.45 -4.52
N ASP A 60 17.97 -0.78 -4.35
CA ASP A 60 16.93 -1.08 -3.35
C ASP A 60 17.51 -1.05 -1.94
N THR A 61 17.77 0.17 -1.46
CA THR A 61 18.48 0.49 -0.22
C THR A 61 17.66 1.46 0.63
N GLU A 62 18.04 1.62 1.89
CA GLU A 62 17.42 2.59 2.81
C GLU A 62 17.41 4.02 2.25
N ASP A 63 18.48 4.41 1.57
CA ASP A 63 18.63 5.75 0.96
C ASP A 63 17.56 6.05 -0.10
N ASN A 64 16.99 5.02 -0.74
CA ASN A 64 15.96 5.16 -1.76
C ASN A 64 14.53 4.97 -1.23
N LEU A 65 14.37 4.82 0.09
CA LEU A 65 13.05 4.91 0.72
C LEU A 65 12.53 6.34 0.66
N HIS A 66 11.20 6.48 0.67
CA HIS A 66 10.53 7.77 0.83
C HIS A 66 9.83 7.83 2.20
N PRO A 67 10.48 8.35 3.25
CA PRO A 67 9.97 8.31 4.62
C PRO A 67 8.55 8.86 4.79
N PRO A 68 8.13 9.98 4.14
CA PRO A 68 6.76 10.46 4.24
C PRO A 68 5.72 9.43 3.77
N THR A 69 6.00 8.71 2.69
CA THR A 69 5.10 7.65 2.19
C THR A 69 5.04 6.46 3.13
N VAL A 70 6.18 6.06 3.71
CA VAL A 70 6.21 4.97 4.70
C VAL A 70 5.36 5.33 5.92
N GLU A 71 5.52 6.52 6.47
CA GLU A 71 4.73 6.98 7.63
C GLU A 71 3.24 7.05 7.31
N ASP A 72 2.86 7.57 6.15
CA ASP A 72 1.47 7.66 5.72
C ASP A 72 0.83 6.28 5.57
N LEU A 73 1.52 5.33 4.94
CA LEU A 73 1.06 3.96 4.80
C LEU A 73 0.92 3.28 6.17
N CYS A 74 1.85 3.50 7.10
CA CYS A 74 1.73 2.99 8.48
C CYS A 74 0.46 3.52 9.18
N LYS A 75 0.18 4.83 9.09
CA LYS A 75 -1.03 5.42 9.68
C LYS A 75 -2.31 4.86 9.06
N ILE A 76 -2.32 4.71 7.73
CA ILE A 76 -3.46 4.13 7.01
C ILE A 76 -3.71 2.69 7.45
N LEU A 77 -2.67 1.86 7.51
CA LEU A 77 -2.79 0.46 7.89
C LEU A 77 -3.20 0.29 9.35
N LEU A 78 -2.69 1.14 10.24
CA LEU A 78 -3.10 1.16 11.64
C LEU A 78 -4.59 1.50 11.78
N ALA A 79 -5.06 2.54 11.08
CA ALA A 79 -6.48 2.91 11.07
C ALA A 79 -7.35 1.79 10.47
N PHE A 80 -6.91 1.17 9.37
CA PHE A 80 -7.59 0.02 8.78
C PHE A 80 -7.70 -1.14 9.77
N LEU A 81 -6.61 -1.49 10.47
CA LEU A 81 -6.62 -2.58 11.43
C LEU A 81 -7.54 -2.28 12.62
N ALA A 82 -7.50 -1.06 13.15
CA ALA A 82 -8.39 -0.62 14.23
C ALA A 82 -9.86 -0.72 13.81
N GLU A 83 -10.21 -0.21 12.64
CA GLU A 83 -11.58 -0.29 12.11
C GLU A 83 -12.01 -1.73 11.83
N PHE A 84 -11.13 -2.54 11.25
CA PHE A 84 -11.40 -3.95 10.93
C PHE A 84 -11.63 -4.80 12.20
N LEU A 85 -10.88 -4.52 13.26
CA LEU A 85 -11.00 -5.19 14.55
C LEU A 85 -12.03 -4.54 15.50
N GLN A 86 -12.67 -3.45 15.08
CA GLN A 86 -13.66 -2.68 15.87
C GLN A 86 -13.08 -2.14 17.19
N LEU A 87 -11.88 -1.58 17.12
CA LEU A 87 -11.18 -0.90 18.23
C LEU A 87 -11.53 0.60 18.33
#